data_AF-A0A355EL10-F1
#
_entry.id   AF-A0A355EL10-F1
#
_cell.length_a   1.000
_cell.length_b   1.000
_cell.length_c   1.000
_cell.angle_alpha   90.00
_cell.angle_beta   90.00
_cell.angle_gamma   90.00
#
_symmetry.space_group_name_H-M   'P 1'
#
loop_
_entity.id
_entity.type
_entity.pdbx_description
1 polymer ?
#
loop_
_entity_poly.entity_id
_entity_poly.type
_entity_poly.pdbx_seq_one_letter_code
_entity_poly.pdbx_strand_id
1 'polypeptide(L)'
;MDKDKTLEKQPARSRVEDSSLPTTFDPLRKYLSEVSRYSVLTREQEFEVARKVFEDKDRDAAQKLVMSNLKLVVKISLEYYNTYLN
;
A
#
# COMPACT_ATOMS: atom_id res chain seq x y z
N MET A 1 29.51 8.78 53.30
CA MET A 1 28.78 7.50 53.37
C MET A 1 27.40 7.72 52.79
N ASP A 2 27.28 8.06 51.51
CA ASP A 2 27.49 7.14 50.37
C ASP A 2 26.70 5.86 50.59
N LYS A 3 25.54 5.80 49.93
CA LYS A 3 25.01 4.61 49.27
C LYS A 3 23.86 5.03 48.36
N ASP A 4 24.29 5.44 47.17
CA ASP A 4 23.66 5.15 45.90
C ASP A 4 22.73 3.93 45.94
N LYS A 5 21.48 4.11 45.52
CA LYS A 5 20.74 3.06 44.82
C LYS A 5 19.68 3.69 43.91
N THR A 6 20.18 4.20 42.80
CA THR A 6 19.63 4.03 41.45
C THR A 6 18.14 3.64 41.38
N LEU A 7 17.29 4.61 41.06
CA LEU A 7 15.93 4.38 40.58
C LEU A 7 16.04 3.80 39.16
N GLU A 8 16.17 2.47 39.06
CA GLU A 8 16.20 1.79 37.77
C GLU A 8 14.83 1.88 37.08
N LYS A 9 14.90 2.41 35.86
CA LYS A 9 13.83 2.42 34.86
C LYS A 9 13.32 1.00 34.58
N GLN A 10 12.02 0.93 34.36
CA GLN A 10 11.19 -0.20 33.91
C GLN A 10 11.88 -1.12 32.88
N PRO A 11 11.35 -2.34 32.72
CA PRO A 11 10.85 -2.65 31.39
C PRO A 11 9.34 -2.80 31.41
N ALA A 12 8.71 -1.91 30.64
CA ALA A 12 7.35 -2.06 30.16
C ALA A 12 7.17 -3.49 29.64
N ARG A 13 6.18 -4.21 30.17
CA ARG A 13 5.75 -5.49 29.62
C ARG A 13 5.47 -5.27 28.14
N SER A 14 6.31 -5.83 27.28
CA SER A 14 6.03 -5.95 25.86
C SER A 14 4.71 -6.69 25.73
N ARG A 15 3.66 -5.98 25.33
CA ARG A 15 2.46 -6.60 24.79
C ARG A 15 2.90 -7.26 23.49
N VAL A 16 3.29 -8.52 23.58
CA VAL A 16 3.42 -9.38 22.41
C VAL A 16 2.05 -9.34 21.76
N GLU A 17 1.97 -8.68 20.60
CA GLU A 17 0.78 -8.76 19.75
C GLU A 17 0.66 -10.22 19.34
N ASP A 18 -0.31 -10.89 19.96
CA ASP A 18 -0.68 -12.25 19.65
C ASP A 18 -1.30 -12.26 18.24
N SER A 19 -0.46 -12.42 17.23
CA SER A 19 -0.82 -12.52 15.82
C SER A 19 -1.47 -13.86 15.45
N SER A 20 -1.87 -14.67 16.45
CA SER A 20 -2.37 -16.03 16.25
C SER A 20 -3.90 -16.13 16.06
N LEU A 21 -4.65 -15.03 16.12
CA LEU A 21 -6.08 -15.08 15.80
C LEU A 21 -6.29 -15.11 14.28
N PRO A 22 -7.09 -16.04 13.73
CA PRO A 22 -7.39 -16.06 12.31
C PRO A 22 -8.09 -14.75 11.93
N THR A 23 -7.35 -13.88 11.25
CA THR A 23 -7.91 -12.64 10.70
C THR A 23 -8.99 -13.05 9.72
N THR A 24 -10.22 -12.59 9.95
CA THR A 24 -11.34 -12.71 9.01
C THR A 24 -10.84 -12.30 7.63
N PHE A 25 -10.83 -13.24 6.68
CA PHE A 25 -10.38 -12.98 5.32
C PHE A 25 -11.26 -11.87 4.74
N ASP A 26 -10.70 -10.67 4.60
CA ASP A 26 -11.33 -9.53 3.97
C ASP A 26 -10.76 -9.41 2.54
N PRO A 27 -11.52 -9.82 1.50
CA PRO A 27 -11.05 -9.80 0.12
C PRO A 27 -10.69 -8.39 -0.36
N LEU A 28 -11.39 -7.36 0.13
CA LEU A 28 -11.16 -5.98 -0.25
C LEU A 28 -9.84 -5.48 0.35
N ARG A 29 -9.60 -5.72 1.65
CA ARG A 29 -8.32 -5.38 2.27
C ARG A 29 -7.16 -6.08 1.60
N LYS A 30 -7.33 -7.36 1.25
CA LYS A 30 -6.31 -8.09 0.49
C LYS A 30 -6.04 -7.38 -0.83
N TYR A 31 -7.05 -7.15 -1.67
CA TYR A 31 -6.89 -6.48 -2.97
C TYR A 31 -6.20 -5.11 -2.85
N LEU A 32 -6.63 -4.27 -1.91
CA LEU A 32 -6.03 -2.95 -1.66
C LEU A 32 -4.56 -3.06 -1.26
N SER A 33 -4.21 -4.07 -0.46
CA SER A 33 -2.82 -4.36 -0.09
C SER A 33 -1.98 -4.82 -1.28
N GLU A 34 -2.58 -5.48 -2.28
CA GLU A 34 -1.86 -5.90 -3.48
C GLU A 34 -1.62 -4.72 -4.42
N VAL A 35 -2.65 -3.89 -4.64
CA VAL A 35 -2.58 -2.69 -5.47
C VAL A 35 -1.59 -1.67 -4.91
N SER A 36 -1.47 -1.57 -3.58
CA SER A 36 -0.57 -0.61 -2.94
C SER A 36 0.92 -0.87 -3.25
N ARG A 37 1.29 -2.11 -3.59
CA ARG A 37 2.66 -2.53 -3.91
C ARG A 37 3.18 -2.00 -5.24
N TYR A 38 2.31 -1.62 -6.16
CA TYR A 38 2.74 -1.07 -7.46
C TYR A 38 3.20 0.38 -7.32
N SER A 39 4.41 0.67 -7.78
CA SER A 39 4.97 2.03 -7.80
C SER A 39 4.26 2.90 -8.83
N VAL A 40 4.04 4.17 -8.49
CA VAL A 40 3.53 5.17 -9.43
C VAL A 40 4.69 5.59 -10.36
N LEU A 41 4.40 5.81 -11.63
CA LEU A 41 5.38 6.30 -12.59
C LEU A 41 5.54 7.82 -12.44
N THR A 42 6.75 8.33 -12.70
CA THR A 42 6.91 9.76 -12.95
C THR A 42 6.29 10.13 -14.29
N ARG A 43 6.05 11.42 -14.53
CA ARG A 43 5.46 11.90 -15.78
C ARG A 43 6.30 11.52 -17.01
N GLU A 44 7.61 11.60 -16.88
CA GLU A 44 8.56 11.23 -17.94
C GLU A 44 8.51 9.73 -18.20
N GLN A 45 8.49 8.91 -17.15
CA GLN A 45 8.38 7.46 -17.27
C GLN A 45 7.05 7.03 -17.89
N GLU A 46 5.96 7.70 -17.53
CA GLU A 46 4.64 7.45 -18.11
C GLU A 46 4.63 7.73 -19.61
N PHE A 47 5.21 8.87 -20.03
CA PHE A 47 5.33 9.20 -21.46
C PHE A 47 6.13 8.14 -22.22
N GLU A 48 7.28 7.72 -21.67
CA GLU A 48 8.12 6.70 -22.29
C GLU A 48 7.41 5.34 -22.41
N VAL A 49 6.72 4.92 -21.35
CA VAL A 49 5.96 3.66 -21.36
C VAL A 49 4.78 3.75 -22.34
N ALA A 50 4.02 4.85 -22.32
CA ALA A 50 2.90 5.06 -23.22
C ALA A 50 3.33 5.09 -24.70
N ARG A 51 4.48 5.69 -25.00
CA ARG A 51 5.07 5.69 -26.33
C ARG A 51 5.35 4.26 -26.82
N LYS A 52 6.01 3.43 -26.00
CA LYS A 52 6.27 2.01 -26.32
C LYS A 52 5.00 1.21 -26.56
N VAL A 53 3.96 1.45 -25.75
CA VAL A 53 2.65 0.82 -25.97
C VAL A 53 2.07 1.19 -27.34
N PHE A 54 2.19 2.46 -27.71
CA PHE A 54 1.60 2.97 -28.94
C PHE A 54 2.38 2.55 -30.20
N GLU A 55 3.69 2.77 -30.19
CA GLU A 55 4.60 2.55 -31.32
C GLU A 55 4.92 1.07 -31.52
N ASP A 56 5.36 0.40 -30.46
CA ASP A 56 5.90 -0.97 -30.52
C ASP A 56 4.84 -2.04 -30.25
N LYS A 57 3.61 -1.64 -29.86
CA LYS A 57 2.56 -2.55 -29.35
C LYS A 57 3.07 -3.45 -28.21
N ASP A 58 3.98 -2.91 -27.41
CA ASP A 58 4.62 -3.62 -26.31
C ASP A 58 3.59 -3.95 -25.21
N ARG A 59 3.34 -5.26 -25.04
CA ARG A 59 2.41 -5.80 -24.05
C ARG A 59 2.90 -5.60 -22.62
N ASP A 60 4.20 -5.69 -22.38
CA ASP A 60 4.79 -5.54 -21.05
C ASP A 60 4.73 -4.06 -20.64
N ALA A 61 4.96 -3.15 -21.57
CA ALA A 61 4.74 -1.72 -21.37
C ALA A 61 3.26 -1.44 -21.06
N ALA A 62 2.32 -2.08 -21.76
CA ALA A 62 0.89 -1.90 -21.52
C ALA A 62 0.49 -2.40 -20.13
N GLN A 63 0.98 -3.57 -19.74
CA GLN A 63 0.79 -4.11 -18.40
C GLN A 63 1.34 -3.14 -17.35
N LYS A 64 2.57 -2.64 -17.53
CA LYS A 64 3.19 -1.69 -16.60
C LYS A 64 2.37 -0.41 -16.45
N LEU A 65 1.88 0.15 -17.55
CA LEU A 65 1.06 1.36 -17.56
C LEU A 65 -0.27 1.16 -16.83
N VAL A 66 -0.92 0.01 -17.02
CA VAL A 66 -2.16 -0.34 -16.31
C VAL A 66 -1.89 -0.51 -14.82
N MET A 67 -0.86 -1.28 -14.45
CA MET A 67 -0.53 -1.59 -13.06
C MET A 67 -0.15 -0.35 -12.25
N SER A 68 0.59 0.59 -12.84
CA SER A 68 0.96 1.86 -12.17
C SER A 68 -0.25 2.76 -11.88
N ASN A 69 -1.34 2.58 -12.63
CA ASN A 69 -2.55 3.39 -12.54
C ASN A 69 -3.69 2.74 -11.73
N LEU A 70 -3.51 1.52 -11.19
CA LEU A 70 -4.55 0.85 -10.40
C LEU A 70 -4.98 1.65 -9.15
N LYS A 71 -4.03 2.36 -8.51
CA LYS A 71 -4.32 3.23 -7.36
C LYS A 71 -5.29 4.36 -7.70
N LEU A 72 -5.22 4.90 -8.92
CA LEU A 72 -6.10 5.96 -9.39
C LEU A 72 -7.54 5.46 -9.51
N VAL A 73 -7.73 4.29 -10.14
CA VAL A 73 -9.06 3.67 -10.29
C VAL A 73 -9.70 3.45 -8.93
N VAL A 74 -8.96 2.84 -7.99
CA VAL A 74 -9.44 2.61 -6.62
C VAL A 74 -9.86 3.90 -5.94
N LYS A 75 -9.04 4.96 -6.05
CA LYS A 75 -9.37 6.27 -5.46
C LYS A 75 -10.69 6.81 -6.00
N ILE A 76 -10.85 6.83 -7.33
CA ILE A 76 -12.08 7.31 -7.99
C ILE A 76 -13.28 6.45 -7.54
N SER A 77 -13.16 5.13 -7.53
CA SER A 77 -14.25 4.23 -7.09
C SER A 77 -14.66 4.47 -5.64
N LEU A 78 -13.70 4.71 -4.74
CA LEU A 78 -13.98 5.00 -3.33
C LEU A 78 -14.67 6.36 -3.13
N GLU A 79 -14.34 7.37 -3.96
CA GLU A 79 -15.05 8.66 -3.95
C GLU A 79 -16.54 8.45 -4.25
N TYR A 80 -16.88 7.66 -5.28
CA TYR A 80 -18.28 7.32 -5.58
C TYR A 80 -18.94 6.53 -4.44
N TYR A 81 -18.28 5.49 -3.92
CA TYR A 81 -18.82 4.68 -2.83
C TYR A 81 -19.19 5.55 -1.61
N ASN A 82 -18.30 6.47 -1.23
CA ASN A 82 -18.54 7.36 -0.10
C ASN A 82 -19.65 8.39 -0.37
N THR A 83 -19.80 8.87 -1.61
CA THR A 83 -20.89 9.78 -1.97
C THR A 83 -22.27 9.12 -1.90
N TYR A 84 -22.39 7.83 -2.20
CA TYR A 84 -23.68 7.13 -2.15
C TYR A 84 -24.08 6.60 -0.76
N LEU A 85 -23.17 6.63 0.22
CA LEU A 85 -23.38 6.14 1.58
C LEU A 85 -23.61 7.24 2.62
N ASN A 86 -23.48 8.51 2.24
CA ASN A 86 -23.82 9.70 3.04
C ASN A 86 -25.11 10.34 2.51
#